data_AF-A0A0B1PXR0-F1
#
_entry.id   AF-A0A0B1PXR0-F1
#
_cell.length_a   1.000
_cell.length_b   1.000
_cell.length_c   1.000
_cell.angle_alpha   90.00
_cell.angle_beta   90.00
_cell.angle_gamma   90.00
#
_symmetry.space_group_name_H-M   'P 1'
#
loop_
_entity.id
_entity.type
_entity.pdbx_description
1 polymer ?
#
loop_
_entity_poly.entity_id
_entity_poly.type
_entity_poly.pdbx_seq_one_letter_code
_entity_poly.pdbx_strand_id
1 'polypeptide(L)'
;MLRRLSCATGIVLVLAGTGMVQAEDGHDDVTLYRVFVADHAEPRITAFDLTEPANRWSFETTGQSRLYPIDEGAAIAAVQSGSDVVHFLRSGVTLSAHGDHADIQITNPSSLPETLSGPRPFHLIDHGGKVAINFDNGGYAGILDTHALTEGTVAERRLPQGRAHHGYVAPIGDGWLTSVASDAPVDGDTAPSRIGLQPVDMDGNPTGEVAACTAIHGEAFSGAYLATGCKEGILTVTAGESGPVFKMLDYPAGLPSGQSTGTLLGSTAMQVFLGNYGAKGLLVVDPVDAPHLRYVELPFRRIDFTLDPANARFAYVLTEDGTLHRFDMLEAKVTASARVTEPYSMDGHWSDPRPRLAMAGDEVVMSDPKAGLVRRIAKADLTEIGTVAVDGMPFNIAVVGGSGVVHDHADHDHADHDHAGHDHAGHAHSHGDPRIYQGYFEDAEVADRPLSDYAGDWQSVYPYLQDGTLDPVWAHKAEGGSMSADAYRAEYETGYRTDVERVTIEGDTVTFYRNGEPTGGTYAYDGREILTYKKGNRGVRFVFEKTGGDADAPRFLQFSDHKIAPEKTDHFHLYWGNDRAALLEEVTNWPTYYPSALDADQIVEEMLAH
;
A
#
# COMPACT_ATOMS: atom_id res chain seq x y z
N MET A 1 4.89 -14.53 -76.52
CA MET A 1 5.34 -15.94 -76.35
C MET A 1 4.66 -16.50 -75.11
N LEU A 2 3.96 -17.63 -75.27
CA LEU A 2 3.43 -18.61 -74.29
C LEU A 2 2.72 -18.08 -73.00
N ARG A 3 1.39 -18.24 -72.82
CA ARG A 3 0.61 -19.44 -72.34
C ARG A 3 1.06 -19.89 -70.92
N ARG A 4 0.23 -20.07 -69.88
CA ARG A 4 -1.08 -20.77 -69.68
C ARG A 4 -1.79 -20.25 -68.40
N LEU A 5 -3.13 -20.14 -68.28
CA LEU A 5 -4.14 -21.15 -67.82
C LEU A 5 -3.65 -22.05 -66.65
N SER A 6 -4.38 -22.40 -65.59
CA SER A 6 -5.75 -22.17 -65.08
C SER A 6 -5.88 -22.91 -63.73
N CYS A 7 -7.02 -22.67 -63.05
CA CYS A 7 -7.78 -23.60 -62.20
C CYS A 7 -7.55 -23.61 -60.67
N ALA A 8 -8.67 -23.33 -60.01
CA ALA A 8 -9.00 -23.54 -58.62
C ALA A 8 -9.05 -25.02 -58.22
N THR A 9 -8.84 -25.29 -56.93
CA THR A 9 -9.50 -26.40 -56.23
C THR A 9 -9.69 -25.99 -54.78
N GLY A 10 -10.95 -25.92 -54.34
CA GLY A 10 -11.30 -25.76 -52.94
C GLY A 10 -11.07 -27.05 -52.17
N ILE A 11 -10.64 -26.92 -50.92
CA ILE A 11 -10.69 -27.99 -49.94
C ILE A 11 -11.44 -27.41 -48.74
N VAL A 12 -12.70 -27.82 -48.64
CA VAL A 12 -13.48 -27.79 -47.41
C VAL A 12 -12.95 -28.95 -46.57
N LEU A 13 -12.39 -28.65 -45.40
CA LEU A 13 -12.11 -29.66 -44.39
C LEU A 13 -13.10 -29.46 -43.24
N VAL A 14 -14.13 -30.31 -43.23
CA VAL A 14 -14.99 -30.54 -42.06
C VAL A 14 -14.21 -31.47 -41.13
N LEU A 15 -13.85 -31.00 -39.95
CA LEU A 15 -13.48 -31.86 -38.82
C LEU A 15 -14.47 -31.56 -37.70
N ALA A 16 -15.47 -32.44 -37.60
CA ALA A 16 -16.23 -32.65 -36.38
C ALA A 16 -15.43 -33.63 -35.52
N GLY A 17 -15.17 -33.28 -34.26
CA GLY A 17 -14.44 -34.12 -33.33
C GLY A 17 -14.35 -33.50 -31.95
N THR A 18 -15.38 -33.79 -31.14
CA THR A 18 -15.37 -33.87 -29.67
C THR A 18 -14.86 -32.65 -28.90
N GLY A 19 -15.82 -31.89 -28.35
CA GLY A 19 -15.55 -30.96 -27.26
C GLY A 19 -14.93 -31.68 -26.07
N MET A 20 -13.74 -31.23 -25.69
CA MET A 20 -13.32 -31.25 -24.31
C MET A 20 -13.71 -29.88 -23.76
N VAL A 21 -14.81 -29.86 -23.00
CA VAL A 21 -15.01 -28.84 -21.98
C VAL A 21 -13.97 -29.19 -20.92
N GLN A 22 -12.80 -28.55 -20.97
CA GLN A 22 -12.02 -28.37 -19.76
C GLN A 22 -12.82 -27.36 -18.94
N ALA A 23 -13.25 -27.77 -17.75
CA ALA A 23 -13.72 -26.83 -16.76
C ALA A 23 -12.54 -25.90 -16.46
N GLU A 24 -12.67 -24.64 -16.87
CA GLU A 24 -11.89 -23.54 -16.30
C GLU A 24 -12.34 -23.46 -14.84
N ASP A 25 -11.47 -23.83 -13.90
CA ASP A 25 -11.67 -23.49 -12.50
C ASP A 25 -11.48 -21.97 -12.40
N GLY A 26 -12.62 -21.27 -12.54
CA GLY A 26 -12.69 -19.82 -12.57
C GLY A 26 -12.45 -19.23 -11.18
N HIS A 27 -11.26 -18.68 -10.97
CA HIS A 27 -11.08 -17.64 -9.98
C HIS A 27 -11.56 -16.33 -10.63
N ASP A 28 -12.69 -15.81 -10.15
CA ASP A 28 -13.25 -14.57 -10.66
C ASP A 28 -12.44 -13.39 -10.11
N ASP A 29 -11.58 -12.80 -10.95
CA ASP A 29 -10.99 -11.48 -10.68
C ASP A 29 -12.11 -10.46 -10.55
N VAL A 30 -12.26 -9.88 -9.36
CA VAL A 30 -13.27 -8.86 -9.08
C VAL A 30 -12.60 -7.50 -8.95
N THR A 31 -13.08 -6.55 -9.74
CA THR A 31 -12.74 -5.14 -9.58
C THR A 31 -13.97 -4.38 -9.10
N LEU A 32 -13.86 -3.80 -7.90
CA LEU A 32 -14.90 -2.95 -7.33
C LEU A 32 -14.30 -1.66 -6.80
N TYR A 33 -14.78 -0.53 -7.32
CA TYR A 33 -14.57 0.77 -6.72
C TYR A 33 -15.87 1.28 -6.12
N ARG A 34 -15.82 1.68 -4.85
CA ARG A 34 -16.92 2.34 -4.16
C ARG A 34 -16.60 3.80 -3.94
N VAL A 35 -17.51 4.66 -4.38
CA VAL A 35 -17.37 6.12 -4.28
C VAL A 35 -18.20 6.62 -3.10
N PHE A 36 -17.60 7.43 -2.23
CA PHE A 36 -18.26 8.14 -1.14
C PHE A 36 -18.26 9.63 -1.45
N VAL A 37 -19.43 10.27 -1.37
CA VAL A 37 -19.62 11.68 -1.70
C VAL A 37 -20.33 12.38 -0.53
N ALA A 38 -19.67 13.34 0.09
CA ALA A 38 -20.27 14.21 1.08
C ALA A 38 -20.92 15.42 0.41
N ASP A 39 -22.13 15.76 0.84
CA ASP A 39 -22.82 16.95 0.37
C ASP A 39 -22.19 18.23 0.93
N HIS A 40 -22.25 19.31 0.14
CA HIS A 40 -21.76 20.61 0.57
C HIS A 40 -22.61 21.23 1.70
N ALA A 41 -23.92 21.07 1.67
CA ALA A 41 -24.85 21.75 2.55
C ALA A 41 -25.62 20.79 3.47
N GLU A 42 -26.02 19.63 2.95
CA GLU A 42 -26.78 18.63 3.69
C GLU A 42 -25.84 17.77 4.56
N PRO A 43 -26.26 17.36 5.77
CA PRO A 43 -25.48 16.48 6.62
C PRO A 43 -25.63 15.02 6.15
N ARG A 44 -25.13 14.74 4.95
CA ARG A 44 -25.27 13.44 4.27
C ARG A 44 -24.00 13.04 3.53
N ILE A 45 -23.71 11.74 3.57
CA ILE A 45 -22.78 11.06 2.69
C ILE A 45 -23.56 10.05 1.84
N THR A 46 -23.36 10.08 0.52
CA THR A 46 -23.89 9.07 -0.40
C THR A 46 -22.74 8.16 -0.84
N ALA A 47 -22.90 6.86 -0.67
CA ALA A 47 -21.98 5.86 -1.19
C ALA A 47 -22.62 5.12 -2.37
N PHE A 48 -21.85 4.76 -3.39
CA PHE A 48 -22.33 3.90 -4.49
C PHE A 48 -21.17 3.14 -5.15
N ASP A 49 -21.48 1.98 -5.72
CA ASP A 49 -20.53 1.23 -6.53
C ASP A 49 -20.39 1.89 -7.92
N LEU A 50 -19.16 2.13 -8.38
CA LEU A 50 -18.89 2.97 -9.54
C LEU A 50 -19.45 2.40 -10.85
N THR A 51 -19.34 1.09 -11.04
CA THR A 51 -19.79 0.37 -12.24
C THR A 51 -21.26 -0.04 -12.17
N GLU A 52 -21.84 -0.14 -10.96
CA GLU A 52 -23.25 -0.42 -10.72
C GLU A 52 -23.87 0.61 -9.74
N PRO A 53 -24.12 1.87 -10.17
CA PRO A 53 -24.53 2.93 -9.26
C PRO A 53 -25.93 2.76 -8.62
N ALA A 54 -26.67 1.73 -9.01
CA ALA A 54 -27.91 1.34 -8.35
C ALA A 54 -27.64 0.75 -6.94
N ASN A 55 -26.46 0.13 -6.75
CA ASN A 55 -25.96 -0.25 -5.43
C ASN A 55 -25.48 1.01 -4.73
N ARG A 56 -26.36 1.59 -3.90
CA ARG A 56 -26.10 2.86 -3.22
C ARG A 56 -26.66 2.89 -1.80
N TRP A 57 -25.99 3.66 -0.96
CA TRP A 57 -26.30 3.83 0.45
C TRP A 57 -26.21 5.31 0.83
N SER A 58 -26.89 5.66 1.92
CA SER A 58 -26.89 7.02 2.48
C SER A 58 -26.60 6.95 3.96
N PHE A 59 -25.71 7.83 4.41
CA PHE A 59 -25.30 7.95 5.81
C PHE A 59 -25.58 9.38 6.28
N GLU A 60 -26.25 9.51 7.42
CA GLU A 60 -26.44 10.80 8.06
C GLU A 60 -25.16 11.21 8.77
N THR A 61 -24.83 12.50 8.67
CA THR A 61 -23.76 13.14 9.45
C THR A 61 -24.37 14.21 10.36
N THR A 62 -23.54 14.90 11.11
CA THR A 62 -23.97 16.09 11.88
C THR A 62 -23.89 17.35 11.01
N GLY A 63 -22.89 17.43 10.12
CA GLY A 63 -22.70 18.55 9.20
C GLY A 63 -21.91 18.19 7.95
N GLN A 64 -21.48 19.22 7.20
CA GLN A 64 -20.62 19.08 6.03
C GLN A 64 -19.35 18.31 6.40
N SER A 65 -19.05 17.26 5.64
CA SER A 65 -17.94 16.35 5.92
C SER A 65 -16.83 16.48 4.88
N ARG A 66 -15.59 16.42 5.34
CA ARG A 66 -14.44 16.06 4.50
C ARG A 66 -14.14 14.58 4.70
N LEU A 67 -13.94 13.87 3.60
CA LEU A 67 -13.82 12.42 3.59
C LEU A 67 -12.36 12.03 3.40
N TYR A 68 -11.92 11.05 4.18
CA TYR A 68 -10.59 10.46 4.09
C TYR A 68 -10.74 8.94 4.07
N PRO A 69 -10.34 8.25 3.00
CA PRO A 69 -10.01 6.84 3.08
C PRO A 69 -8.94 6.64 4.15
N ILE A 70 -9.14 5.67 5.02
CA ILE A 70 -8.17 5.24 6.03
C ILE A 70 -8.03 3.72 5.99
N ASP A 71 -6.90 3.21 6.48
CA ASP A 71 -6.59 1.78 6.51
C ASP A 71 -6.72 1.14 5.11
N GLU A 72 -6.02 1.73 4.15
CA GLU A 72 -6.06 1.32 2.73
C GLU A 72 -7.47 1.33 2.09
N GLY A 73 -8.40 2.09 2.69
CA GLY A 73 -9.76 2.23 2.21
C GLY A 73 -10.75 1.24 2.84
N ALA A 74 -10.35 0.46 3.84
CA ALA A 74 -11.25 -0.37 4.64
C ALA A 74 -12.27 0.47 5.44
N ALA A 75 -11.93 1.73 5.75
CA ALA A 75 -12.83 2.67 6.38
C ALA A 75 -12.74 4.09 5.78
N ILE A 76 -13.75 4.90 6.08
CA ILE A 76 -13.82 6.33 5.75
C ILE A 76 -13.96 7.12 7.05
N ALA A 77 -13.05 8.06 7.28
CA ALA A 77 -13.23 9.11 8.28
C ALA A 77 -13.94 10.32 7.65
N ALA A 78 -15.05 10.74 8.26
CA ALA A 78 -15.87 11.88 7.87
C ALA A 78 -15.70 13.02 8.90
N VAL A 79 -14.69 13.86 8.67
CA VAL A 79 -14.31 14.98 9.53
C VAL A 79 -15.25 16.17 9.30
N GLN A 80 -15.91 16.64 10.36
CA GLN A 80 -16.92 17.70 10.30
C GLN A 80 -16.47 18.90 11.15
N SER A 81 -15.52 19.67 10.63
CA SER A 81 -14.86 20.75 11.38
C SER A 81 -15.81 21.83 11.90
N GLY A 82 -16.93 22.07 11.21
CA GLY A 82 -17.95 23.05 11.64
C GLY A 82 -18.92 22.51 12.70
N SER A 83 -18.87 21.21 12.99
CA SER A 83 -19.79 20.51 13.90
C SER A 83 -19.07 19.78 15.02
N ASP A 84 -17.75 20.00 15.18
CA ASP A 84 -16.94 19.48 16.28
C ASP A 84 -16.99 17.94 16.44
N VAL A 85 -17.11 17.21 15.32
CA VAL A 85 -17.27 15.75 15.31
C VAL A 85 -16.57 15.08 14.12
N VAL A 86 -16.19 13.83 14.29
CA VAL A 86 -15.74 12.91 13.23
C VAL A 86 -16.59 11.64 13.30
N HIS A 87 -17.22 11.31 12.18
CA HIS A 87 -17.90 10.02 12.00
C HIS A 87 -16.98 9.05 11.28
N PHE A 88 -17.19 7.75 11.50
CA PHE A 88 -16.44 6.70 10.83
C PHE A 88 -17.40 5.73 10.14
N LEU A 89 -17.09 5.36 8.91
CA LEU A 89 -17.84 4.38 8.13
C LEU A 89 -16.90 3.23 7.79
N ARG A 90 -17.36 1.98 7.92
CA ARG A 90 -16.72 0.86 7.21
C ARG A 90 -17.06 0.99 5.74
N SER A 91 -16.05 0.91 4.89
CA SER A 91 -16.25 1.00 3.45
C SER A 91 -17.03 -0.20 2.90
N GLY A 92 -16.95 -1.34 3.59
CA GLY A 92 -17.43 -2.62 3.09
C GLY A 92 -16.57 -3.17 1.94
N VAL A 93 -15.35 -2.65 1.74
CA VAL A 93 -14.38 -3.20 0.79
C VAL A 93 -13.03 -3.25 1.48
N THR A 94 -12.49 -4.45 1.66
CA THR A 94 -11.13 -4.67 2.16
C THR A 94 -10.33 -5.41 1.12
N LEU A 95 -9.07 -5.01 0.98
CA LEU A 95 -8.08 -5.71 0.16
C LEU A 95 -7.04 -6.30 1.11
N SER A 96 -6.81 -7.60 1.00
CA SER A 96 -5.79 -8.29 1.78
C SER A 96 -4.76 -8.83 0.80
N ALA A 97 -3.56 -8.27 0.78
CA ALA A 97 -2.50 -8.75 -0.12
C ALA A 97 -1.86 -10.03 0.44
N HIS A 98 -1.89 -11.15 -0.29
CA HIS A 98 -1.36 -12.45 0.15
C HIS A 98 -0.18 -12.93 -0.70
N GLY A 99 0.71 -12.01 -1.09
CA GLY A 99 1.90 -12.32 -1.89
C GLY A 99 1.85 -11.67 -3.26
N ASP A 100 1.46 -12.43 -4.29
CA ASP A 100 1.38 -11.97 -5.68
C ASP A 100 -0.01 -11.47 -6.10
N HIS A 101 -1.04 -11.73 -5.29
CA HIS A 101 -2.41 -11.23 -5.48
C HIS A 101 -2.92 -10.56 -4.20
N ALA A 102 -4.09 -9.94 -4.32
CA ALA A 102 -4.86 -9.45 -3.19
C ALA A 102 -6.24 -10.07 -3.21
N ASP A 103 -6.71 -10.52 -2.06
CA ASP A 103 -8.09 -10.91 -1.86
C ASP A 103 -8.95 -9.66 -1.72
N ILE A 104 -10.12 -9.66 -2.34
CA ILE A 104 -11.10 -8.59 -2.17
C ILE A 104 -12.32 -9.15 -1.43
N GLN A 105 -12.60 -8.59 -0.26
CA GLN A 105 -13.84 -8.87 0.46
C GLN A 105 -14.80 -7.70 0.27
N ILE A 106 -16.01 -8.01 -0.17
CA ILE A 106 -17.04 -7.02 -0.51
C ILE A 106 -18.27 -7.28 0.34
N THR A 107 -18.64 -6.28 1.12
CA THR A 107 -19.87 -6.23 1.92
C THR A 107 -20.55 -4.87 1.74
N ASN A 108 -21.72 -4.68 2.35
CA ASN A 108 -22.37 -3.37 2.37
C ASN A 108 -21.57 -2.41 3.28
N PRO A 109 -21.43 -1.13 2.90
CA PRO A 109 -20.86 -0.13 3.78
C PRO A 109 -21.76 0.09 5.00
N SER A 110 -21.17 0.44 6.14
CA SER A 110 -21.93 0.63 7.40
C SER A 110 -21.34 1.76 8.23
N SER A 111 -22.16 2.46 9.01
CA SER A 111 -21.66 3.44 9.99
C SER A 111 -21.16 2.73 11.23
N LEU A 112 -20.05 3.20 11.81
CA LEU A 112 -19.73 2.88 13.19
C LEU A 112 -20.67 3.68 14.12
N PRO A 113 -21.11 3.09 15.24
CA PRO A 113 -22.00 3.76 16.19
C PRO A 113 -21.26 4.83 17.01
N GLU A 114 -19.97 4.63 17.24
CA GLU A 114 -19.12 5.55 17.99
C GLU A 114 -18.59 6.67 17.09
N THR A 115 -18.53 7.87 17.64
CA THR A 115 -18.01 9.06 16.98
C THR A 115 -16.94 9.70 17.85
N LEU A 116 -16.04 10.44 17.24
CA LEU A 116 -15.03 11.22 17.94
C LEU A 116 -15.50 12.67 18.00
N SER A 117 -15.63 13.24 19.20
CA SER A 117 -16.09 14.62 19.40
C SER A 117 -15.00 15.47 20.01
N GLY A 118 -14.86 16.70 19.53
CA GLY A 118 -13.88 17.66 20.05
C GLY A 118 -13.85 18.94 19.22
N PRO A 119 -13.21 20.01 19.72
CA PRO A 119 -13.34 21.33 19.15
C PRO A 119 -12.57 21.43 17.82
N ARG A 120 -13.32 21.57 16.72
CA ARG A 120 -12.84 21.77 15.35
C ARG A 120 -11.79 20.74 14.88
N PRO A 121 -12.16 19.46 14.71
CA PRO A 121 -11.27 18.49 14.06
C PRO A 121 -11.03 18.91 12.60
N PHE A 122 -9.78 18.84 12.10
CA PHE A 122 -9.46 19.37 10.78
C PHE A 122 -8.54 18.48 9.94
N HIS A 123 -7.21 18.58 10.17
CA HIS A 123 -6.24 17.75 9.43
C HIS A 123 -6.25 16.33 9.98
N LEU A 124 -6.16 15.37 9.06
CA LEU A 124 -6.13 13.94 9.35
C LEU A 124 -4.97 13.33 8.57
N ILE A 125 -4.13 12.58 9.28
CA ILE A 125 -3.05 11.79 8.70
C ILE A 125 -3.33 10.34 9.01
N ASP A 126 -3.24 9.49 7.98
CA ASP A 126 -3.23 8.04 8.10
C ASP A 126 -1.86 7.53 7.64
N HIS A 127 -1.08 6.98 8.56
CA HIS A 127 0.24 6.43 8.29
C HIS A 127 0.69 5.48 9.41
N GLY A 128 1.45 4.43 9.07
CA GLY A 128 2.02 3.51 10.06
C GLY A 128 0.98 2.80 10.94
N GLY A 129 -0.20 2.49 10.39
CA GLY A 129 -1.30 1.86 11.12
C GLY A 129 -1.92 2.76 12.20
N LYS A 130 -1.79 4.07 12.06
CA LYS A 130 -2.31 5.07 12.99
C LYS A 130 -3.01 6.19 12.23
N VAL A 131 -4.14 6.63 12.78
CA VAL A 131 -4.82 7.85 12.36
C VAL A 131 -4.56 8.95 13.39
N ALA A 132 -4.06 10.08 12.95
CA ALA A 132 -3.88 11.28 13.77
C ALA A 132 -4.79 12.41 13.28
N ILE A 133 -5.67 12.91 14.17
CA ILE A 133 -6.65 13.96 13.86
C ILE A 133 -6.34 15.19 14.72
N ASN A 134 -5.99 16.31 14.10
CA ASN A 134 -5.71 17.56 14.81
C ASN A 134 -7.01 18.29 15.18
N PHE A 135 -7.16 18.67 16.45
CA PHE A 135 -8.25 19.52 16.91
C PHE A 135 -7.76 20.96 17.05
N ASP A 136 -8.07 21.78 16.04
CA ASP A 136 -7.51 23.12 15.87
C ASP A 136 -7.72 24.03 17.09
N ASN A 137 -8.85 23.84 17.77
CA ASN A 137 -9.26 24.64 18.93
C ASN A 137 -9.09 23.86 20.25
N GLY A 138 -8.47 22.68 20.21
CA GLY A 138 -8.33 21.78 21.36
C GLY A 138 -6.93 21.78 21.99
N GLY A 139 -5.87 22.01 21.20
CA GLY A 139 -4.49 21.89 21.69
C GLY A 139 -4.06 20.45 21.92
N TYR A 140 -4.59 19.52 21.12
CA TYR A 140 -4.20 18.12 21.10
C TYR A 140 -4.53 17.52 19.73
N ALA A 141 -3.93 16.37 19.44
CA ALA A 141 -4.38 15.47 18.38
C ALA A 141 -4.98 14.20 18.98
N GLY A 142 -6.07 13.72 18.40
CA GLY A 142 -6.63 12.41 18.68
C GLY A 142 -5.91 11.35 17.85
N ILE A 143 -5.31 10.36 18.51
CA ILE A 143 -4.62 9.24 17.89
C ILE A 143 -5.51 8.00 18.00
N LEU A 144 -5.75 7.35 16.87
CA LEU A 144 -6.50 6.10 16.77
C LEU A 144 -5.65 5.03 16.10
N ASP A 145 -5.90 3.78 16.46
CA ASP A 145 -5.37 2.62 15.76
C ASP A 145 -6.27 2.27 14.57
N THR A 146 -5.69 2.12 13.38
CA THR A 146 -6.49 1.90 12.15
C THR A 146 -7.18 0.54 12.16
N HIS A 147 -6.49 -0.49 12.65
CA HIS A 147 -7.02 -1.85 12.73
C HIS A 147 -8.16 -1.96 13.75
N ALA A 148 -7.99 -1.38 14.94
CA ALA A 148 -9.08 -1.33 15.92
C ALA A 148 -10.32 -0.62 15.35
N LEU A 149 -10.11 0.42 14.53
CA LEU A 149 -11.20 1.17 13.89
C LEU A 149 -11.94 0.31 12.85
N THR A 150 -11.24 -0.49 12.05
CA THR A 150 -11.87 -1.40 11.08
C THR A 150 -12.61 -2.56 11.77
N GLU A 151 -12.13 -3.02 12.92
CA GLU A 151 -12.85 -3.92 13.84
C GLU A 151 -14.03 -3.24 14.57
N GLY A 152 -14.19 -1.92 14.42
CA GLY A 152 -15.34 -1.14 14.87
C GLY A 152 -15.20 -0.52 16.25
N THR A 153 -13.97 -0.45 16.77
CA THR A 153 -13.64 0.15 18.05
C THR A 153 -13.03 1.54 17.83
N VAL A 154 -13.64 2.58 18.39
CA VAL A 154 -13.11 3.95 18.30
C VAL A 154 -12.41 4.31 19.61
N ALA A 155 -11.14 3.91 19.73
CA ALA A 155 -10.32 4.19 20.92
C ALA A 155 -9.37 5.37 20.69
N GLU A 156 -9.73 6.55 21.20
CA GLU A 156 -8.88 7.75 21.15
C GLU A 156 -7.82 7.74 22.26
N ARG A 157 -6.56 7.91 21.88
CA ARG A 157 -5.51 8.41 22.79
C ARG A 157 -5.13 9.83 22.39
N ARG A 158 -5.14 10.77 23.34
CA ARG A 158 -4.81 12.18 23.08
C ARG A 158 -3.32 12.44 23.20
N LEU A 159 -2.74 13.02 22.16
CA LEU A 159 -1.39 13.60 22.18
C LEU A 159 -1.50 15.11 22.46
N PRO A 160 -1.05 15.61 23.62
CA PRO A 160 -1.11 17.03 23.96
C PRO A 160 -0.19 17.88 23.07
N GLN A 161 -0.64 19.08 22.71
CA GLN A 161 0.17 20.10 22.04
C GLN A 161 0.31 21.33 22.94
N GLY A 162 1.44 22.04 22.83
CA GLY A 162 1.71 23.20 23.70
C GLY A 162 0.67 24.32 23.60
N ARG A 163 0.00 24.47 22.45
CA ARG A 163 -1.03 25.48 22.21
C ARG A 163 -1.98 25.04 21.10
N ALA A 164 -3.28 25.32 21.24
CA ALA A 164 -4.27 25.11 20.18
C ALA A 164 -3.94 25.94 18.94
N HIS A 165 -3.89 25.28 17.78
CA HIS A 165 -3.62 25.91 16.49
C HIS A 165 -4.05 25.01 15.34
N HIS A 166 -4.22 25.61 14.16
CA HIS A 166 -4.46 24.89 12.92
C HIS A 166 -3.18 24.19 12.44
N GLY A 167 -3.02 22.92 12.80
CA GLY A 167 -1.78 22.16 12.66
C GLY A 167 -2.03 20.68 12.35
N TYR A 168 -1.01 19.85 12.55
CA TYR A 168 -1.11 18.41 12.38
C TYR A 168 -0.14 17.65 13.30
N VAL A 169 -0.40 16.36 13.46
CA VAL A 169 0.48 15.40 14.13
C VAL A 169 0.66 14.21 13.20
N ALA A 170 1.90 13.75 13.02
CA ALA A 170 2.25 12.66 12.13
C ALA A 170 3.10 11.61 12.86
N PRO A 171 2.85 10.30 12.68
CA PRO A 171 3.76 9.26 13.16
C PRO A 171 5.04 9.23 12.31
N ILE A 172 6.20 9.02 12.94
CA ILE A 172 7.48 8.81 12.24
C ILE A 172 8.36 7.86 13.06
N GLY A 173 8.81 6.75 12.44
CA GLY A 173 9.47 5.68 13.21
C GLY A 173 8.62 5.26 14.40
N ASP A 174 9.21 5.21 15.59
CA ASP A 174 8.52 4.86 16.84
C ASP A 174 7.90 6.08 17.59
N GLY A 175 7.98 7.28 16.99
CA GLY A 175 7.62 8.54 17.64
C GLY A 175 6.61 9.37 16.87
N TRP A 176 6.43 10.61 17.32
CA TRP A 176 5.45 11.55 16.77
C TRP A 176 6.11 12.87 16.40
N LEU A 177 5.66 13.48 15.32
CA LEU A 177 5.98 14.85 14.94
C LEU A 177 4.73 15.69 15.11
N THR A 178 4.84 16.81 15.80
CA THR A 178 3.75 17.76 15.98
C THR A 178 4.13 19.14 15.46
N SER A 179 3.21 19.80 14.76
CA SER A 179 3.41 21.20 14.39
C SER A 179 3.41 22.08 15.65
N VAL A 180 4.18 23.17 15.61
CA VAL A 180 4.39 24.03 16.77
C VAL A 180 3.87 25.44 16.49
N ALA A 181 2.99 25.92 17.36
CA ALA A 181 2.53 27.31 17.36
C ALA A 181 3.51 28.24 18.10
N SER A 182 3.52 29.51 17.72
CA SER A 182 4.23 30.56 18.46
C SER A 182 3.53 30.86 19.77
N ASP A 183 4.29 31.19 20.82
CA ASP A 183 3.77 31.74 22.08
C ASP A 183 3.46 33.25 22.02
N ALA A 184 3.69 33.90 20.87
CA ALA A 184 3.36 35.30 20.71
C ALA A 184 1.87 35.57 21.01
N PRO A 185 1.55 36.66 21.72
CA PRO A 185 0.17 37.08 21.92
C PRO A 185 -0.57 37.22 20.58
N VAL A 186 -1.83 36.80 20.55
CA VAL A 186 -2.73 36.97 19.39
C VAL A 186 -3.88 37.87 19.79
N ASP A 187 -4.33 38.70 18.86
CA ASP A 187 -5.48 39.58 19.07
C ASP A 187 -6.79 38.85 18.76
N GLY A 188 -7.74 38.88 19.70
CA GLY A 188 -9.07 38.29 19.55
C GLY A 188 -9.03 36.79 19.24
N ASP A 189 -9.85 36.36 18.28
CA ASP A 189 -10.00 34.96 17.88
C ASP A 189 -9.01 34.54 16.76
N THR A 190 -7.93 35.30 16.54
CA THR A 190 -6.95 34.99 15.50
C THR A 190 -6.13 33.76 15.89
N ALA A 191 -6.05 32.78 14.99
CA ALA A 191 -5.19 31.61 15.20
C ALA A 191 -3.71 32.03 15.34
N PRO A 192 -2.94 31.40 16.25
CA PRO A 192 -1.53 31.71 16.39
C PRO A 192 -0.74 31.36 15.13
N SER A 193 0.31 32.15 14.88
CA SER A 193 1.31 31.81 13.87
C SER A 193 2.02 30.51 14.23
N ARG A 194 2.54 29.80 13.23
CA ARG A 194 3.21 28.51 13.38
C ARG A 194 4.68 28.63 13.02
N ILE A 195 5.53 27.95 13.78
CA ILE A 195 6.98 28.17 13.76
C ILE A 195 7.78 26.96 13.27
N GLY A 196 7.20 25.76 13.30
CA GLY A 196 7.96 24.58 12.92
C GLY A 196 7.27 23.25 13.21
N LEU A 197 8.09 22.21 13.18
CA LEU A 197 7.74 20.82 13.45
C LEU A 197 8.69 20.27 14.52
N GLN A 198 8.17 19.53 15.50
CA GLN A 198 8.96 19.03 16.62
C GLN A 198 8.68 17.56 16.90
N PRO A 199 9.71 16.74 17.15
CA PRO A 199 9.52 15.38 17.63
C PRO A 199 9.12 15.37 19.11
N VAL A 200 8.10 14.56 19.42
CA VAL A 200 7.53 14.41 20.77
C VAL A 200 7.20 12.95 21.06
N ASP A 201 7.07 12.63 22.35
CA ASP A 201 6.45 11.38 22.80
C ASP A 201 4.91 11.51 22.83
N MET A 202 4.22 10.41 23.19
CA MET A 202 2.75 10.41 23.28
C MET A 202 2.16 11.26 24.40
N ASP A 203 2.98 11.68 25.37
CA ASP A 203 2.56 12.59 26.43
C ASP A 203 2.79 14.06 26.01
N GLY A 204 3.31 14.29 24.80
CA GLY A 204 3.58 15.61 24.24
C GLY A 204 4.92 16.21 24.72
N ASN A 205 5.77 15.42 25.38
CA ASN A 205 7.08 15.89 25.79
C ASN A 205 8.03 15.96 24.59
N PRO A 206 8.76 17.07 24.39
CA PRO A 206 9.79 17.15 23.37
C PRO A 206 10.86 16.07 23.49
N THR A 207 11.09 15.34 22.41
CA THR A 207 12.21 14.38 22.26
C THR A 207 13.34 14.95 21.40
N GLY A 208 13.16 16.17 20.87
CA GLY A 208 14.15 16.92 20.12
C GLY A 208 13.76 18.39 19.93
N GLU A 209 14.62 19.13 19.26
CA GLU A 209 14.45 20.56 18.99
C GLU A 209 13.38 20.82 17.92
N VAL A 210 12.83 22.03 17.92
CA VAL A 210 11.91 22.49 16.88
C VAL A 210 12.69 22.70 15.57
N ALA A 211 12.34 21.98 14.52
CA ALA A 211 12.79 22.26 13.17
C ALA A 211 12.00 23.43 12.58
N ALA A 212 12.69 24.51 12.20
CA ALA A 212 12.05 25.72 11.70
C ALA A 212 11.32 25.46 10.37
N CYS A 213 10.06 25.86 10.33
CA CYS A 213 9.20 25.83 9.14
C CYS A 213 8.09 26.86 9.35
N THR A 214 8.35 28.11 8.94
CA THR A 214 7.44 29.21 9.26
C THR A 214 6.13 29.03 8.50
N ALA A 215 5.01 29.24 9.20
CA ALA A 215 3.67 29.07 8.65
C ALA A 215 3.39 27.65 8.10
N ILE A 216 4.09 26.63 8.61
CA ILE A 216 3.95 25.20 8.29
C ILE A 216 2.51 24.82 7.93
N HIS A 217 2.28 24.27 6.74
CA HIS A 217 0.96 23.85 6.32
C HIS A 217 1.02 22.92 5.11
N GLY A 218 0.17 21.90 5.10
CA GLY A 218 0.13 20.91 4.04
C GLY A 218 1.23 19.90 4.21
N GLU A 219 0.85 18.64 4.20
CA GLU A 219 1.69 17.52 4.56
C GLU A 219 1.30 16.30 3.75
N ALA A 220 2.28 15.46 3.46
CA ALA A 220 2.06 14.17 2.80
C ALA A 220 3.23 13.23 3.06
N PHE A 221 2.96 11.93 2.95
CA PHE A 221 3.98 10.88 2.93
C PHE A 221 4.21 10.36 1.52
N SER A 222 5.47 10.07 1.17
CA SER A 222 5.86 9.34 -0.04
C SER A 222 7.16 8.59 0.22
N GLY A 223 7.12 7.26 0.07
CA GLY A 223 8.23 6.39 0.44
C GLY A 223 8.64 6.62 1.91
N ALA A 224 9.94 6.84 2.13
CA ALA A 224 10.48 7.05 3.49
C ALA A 224 10.28 8.48 4.04
N TYR A 225 9.68 9.39 3.26
CA TYR A 225 9.66 10.81 3.57
C TYR A 225 8.27 11.28 3.99
N LEU A 226 8.23 12.05 5.08
CA LEU A 226 7.22 13.09 5.31
C LEU A 226 7.71 14.39 4.67
N ALA A 227 6.83 15.10 3.96
CA ALA A 227 7.11 16.45 3.46
C ALA A 227 6.04 17.43 3.93
N THR A 228 6.44 18.66 4.24
CA THR A 228 5.52 19.75 4.61
C THR A 228 5.91 21.10 4.03
N GLY A 229 4.89 21.89 3.66
CA GLY A 229 5.08 23.23 3.10
C GLY A 229 5.41 24.27 4.16
N CYS A 230 6.45 25.06 3.90
CA CYS A 230 6.90 26.18 4.73
C CYS A 230 6.91 27.48 3.91
N LYS A 231 7.07 28.61 4.59
CA LYS A 231 7.37 29.89 3.94
C LYS A 231 8.72 29.86 3.22
N GLU A 232 9.70 29.15 3.78
CA GLU A 232 11.07 29.06 3.30
C GLU A 232 11.25 28.07 2.13
N GLY A 233 10.48 26.98 2.15
CA GLY A 233 10.68 25.84 1.28
C GLY A 233 9.75 24.68 1.62
N ILE A 234 10.23 23.47 1.38
CA ILE A 234 9.60 22.22 1.83
C ILE A 234 10.48 21.57 2.89
N LEU A 235 9.97 21.40 4.11
CA LEU A 235 10.66 20.63 5.14
C LEU A 235 10.37 19.14 4.91
N THR A 236 11.42 18.35 4.78
CA THR A 236 11.34 16.89 4.65
C THR A 236 11.86 16.21 5.90
N VAL A 237 11.26 15.08 6.26
CA VAL A 237 11.63 14.30 7.45
C VAL A 237 11.67 12.81 7.08
N THR A 238 12.70 12.11 7.54
CA THR A 238 12.81 10.65 7.47
C THR A 238 12.98 10.08 8.88
N ALA A 239 12.61 8.82 9.07
CA ALA A 239 13.01 8.08 10.26
C ALA A 239 14.52 7.78 10.20
N GLY A 240 15.24 7.98 11.30
CA GLY A 240 16.65 7.62 11.44
C GLY A 240 16.93 6.89 12.74
N GLU A 241 18.06 6.20 12.83
CA GLU A 241 18.43 5.37 14.00
C GLU A 241 18.43 6.14 15.34
N SER A 242 18.80 7.42 15.30
CA SER A 242 18.86 8.30 16.48
C SER A 242 17.67 9.26 16.58
N GLY A 243 16.59 9.01 15.82
CA GLY A 243 15.41 9.86 15.74
C GLY A 243 15.23 10.52 14.37
N PRO A 244 14.21 11.39 14.22
CA PRO A 244 13.82 11.95 12.93
C PRO A 244 14.90 12.85 12.34
N VAL A 245 15.17 12.70 11.04
CA VAL A 245 16.16 13.49 10.31
C VAL A 245 15.46 14.52 9.44
N PHE A 246 15.68 15.80 9.76
CA PHE A 246 15.06 16.94 9.09
C PHE A 246 15.96 17.53 8.01
N LYS A 247 15.38 17.89 6.86
CA LYS A 247 16.07 18.60 5.77
C LYS A 247 15.14 19.61 5.11
N MET A 248 15.53 20.89 5.11
CA MET A 248 14.83 21.94 4.37
C MET A 248 15.25 21.92 2.90
N LEU A 249 14.26 21.96 2.01
CA LEU A 249 14.42 22.17 0.57
C LEU A 249 13.97 23.59 0.25
N ASP A 250 14.90 24.54 0.27
CA ASP A 250 14.62 25.97 0.08
C ASP A 250 14.01 26.25 -1.31
N TYR A 251 13.04 27.15 -1.38
CA TYR A 251 12.49 27.57 -2.67
C TYR A 251 13.58 28.23 -3.54
N PRO A 252 13.74 27.80 -4.81
CA PRO A 252 14.70 28.44 -5.71
C PRO A 252 14.35 29.90 -5.97
N ALA A 253 15.37 30.76 -6.10
CA ALA A 253 15.18 32.20 -6.32
C ALA A 253 14.40 32.56 -7.61
N GLY A 254 14.24 31.61 -8.54
CA GLY A 254 13.48 31.80 -9.78
C GLY A 254 11.97 31.59 -9.66
N LEU A 255 11.46 31.18 -8.49
CA LEU A 255 10.02 30.98 -8.30
C LEU A 255 9.26 32.31 -8.11
N PRO A 256 7.97 32.37 -8.46
CA PRO A 256 7.12 33.53 -8.19
C PRO A 256 7.16 33.97 -6.72
N SER A 257 7.60 35.20 -6.45
CA SER A 257 7.79 35.69 -5.08
C SER A 257 6.49 35.76 -4.28
N GLY A 258 6.59 35.53 -2.96
CA GLY A 258 5.47 35.69 -2.02
C GLY A 258 4.44 34.55 -2.04
N GLN A 259 4.77 33.45 -2.72
CA GLN A 259 3.97 32.23 -2.76
C GLN A 259 4.68 31.12 -2.00
N SER A 260 3.90 30.15 -1.52
CA SER A 260 4.40 28.95 -0.87
C SER A 260 3.51 27.76 -1.25
N THR A 261 4.02 26.58 -0.96
CA THR A 261 3.25 25.34 -0.94
C THR A 261 2.49 25.25 0.38
N GLY A 262 1.21 24.90 0.29
CA GLY A 262 0.32 24.72 1.44
C GLY A 262 -0.58 23.48 1.30
N THR A 263 -0.39 22.69 0.25
CA THR A 263 -1.07 21.42 0.01
C THR A 263 -0.10 20.53 -0.74
N LEU A 264 0.08 19.31 -0.25
CA LEU A 264 0.97 18.31 -0.82
C LEU A 264 0.19 17.00 -1.01
N LEU A 265 0.54 16.26 -2.05
CA LEU A 265 0.19 14.86 -2.25
C LEU A 265 1.50 14.10 -2.44
N GLY A 266 1.62 12.92 -1.82
CA GLY A 266 2.77 12.04 -1.99
C GLY A 266 2.38 10.81 -2.80
N SER A 267 3.23 10.41 -3.74
CA SER A 267 2.98 9.20 -4.53
C SER A 267 3.28 7.96 -3.70
N THR A 268 2.43 6.94 -3.84
CA THR A 268 2.57 5.64 -3.17
C THR A 268 3.54 4.69 -3.88
N ALA A 269 3.73 4.85 -5.20
CA ALA A 269 4.56 3.95 -6.01
C ALA A 269 5.89 4.57 -6.49
N MET A 270 6.06 5.89 -6.36
CA MET A 270 7.33 6.58 -6.63
C MET A 270 7.60 7.59 -5.52
N GLN A 271 8.86 7.74 -5.11
CA GLN A 271 9.22 8.68 -4.05
C GLN A 271 9.25 10.13 -4.57
N VAL A 272 8.08 10.74 -4.68
CA VAL A 272 7.87 12.09 -5.21
C VAL A 272 6.63 12.71 -4.58
N PHE A 273 6.62 14.04 -4.46
CA PHE A 273 5.43 14.79 -4.08
C PHE A 273 4.99 15.76 -5.18
N LEU A 274 3.71 16.08 -5.17
CA LEU A 274 3.14 17.19 -5.92
C LEU A 274 2.51 18.19 -4.95
N GLY A 275 3.02 19.41 -4.96
CA GLY A 275 2.48 20.52 -4.19
C GLY A 275 1.86 21.60 -5.07
N ASN A 276 1.02 22.44 -4.49
CA ASN A 276 0.73 23.73 -5.10
C ASN A 276 1.91 24.69 -4.90
N TYR A 277 1.96 25.76 -5.68
CA TYR A 277 2.78 26.93 -5.38
C TYR A 277 1.96 28.18 -5.71
N GLY A 278 1.40 28.79 -4.66
CA GLY A 278 0.33 29.77 -4.80
C GLY A 278 -0.92 29.20 -5.50
N ALA A 279 -1.67 30.05 -6.19
CA ALA A 279 -2.98 29.68 -6.77
C ALA A 279 -2.91 29.05 -8.16
N LYS A 280 -1.84 29.32 -8.93
CA LYS A 280 -1.66 28.84 -10.31
C LYS A 280 -0.45 27.92 -10.48
N GLY A 281 0.40 27.77 -9.47
CA GLY A 281 1.59 26.95 -9.57
C GLY A 281 1.38 25.51 -9.11
N LEU A 282 2.08 24.60 -9.78
CA LEU A 282 2.38 23.26 -9.30
C LEU A 282 3.88 23.15 -9.03
N LEU A 283 4.24 22.36 -8.04
CA LEU A 283 5.62 22.09 -7.66
C LEU A 283 5.82 20.59 -7.48
N VAL A 284 6.58 19.98 -8.38
CA VAL A 284 7.05 18.60 -8.19
C VAL A 284 8.24 18.64 -7.23
N VAL A 285 8.17 17.84 -6.18
CA VAL A 285 9.18 17.77 -5.12
C VAL A 285 9.83 16.39 -5.14
N ASP A 286 11.12 16.36 -5.46
CA ASP A 286 12.00 15.22 -5.27
C ASP A 286 12.76 15.40 -3.95
N PRO A 287 12.50 14.57 -2.92
CA PRO A 287 13.15 14.73 -1.62
C PRO A 287 14.62 14.29 -1.63
N VAL A 288 15.06 13.51 -2.63
CA VAL A 288 16.38 12.88 -2.68
C VAL A 288 17.33 13.66 -3.57
N ASP A 289 16.96 13.86 -4.83
CA ASP A 289 17.88 14.29 -5.88
C ASP A 289 17.59 15.70 -6.37
N ALA A 290 18.67 16.40 -6.76
CA ALA A 290 18.55 17.70 -7.41
C ALA A 290 18.21 17.54 -8.91
N PRO A 291 17.39 18.43 -9.50
CA PRO A 291 16.72 19.55 -8.86
C PRO A 291 15.52 19.11 -8.02
N HIS A 292 15.55 19.45 -6.72
CA HIS A 292 14.52 19.06 -5.76
C HIS A 292 13.14 19.61 -6.11
N LEU A 293 13.08 20.83 -6.67
CA LEU A 293 11.84 21.58 -6.84
C LEU A 293 11.70 21.98 -8.32
N ARG A 294 10.67 21.44 -8.98
CA ARG A 294 10.37 21.71 -10.40
C ARG A 294 8.99 22.34 -10.53
N TYR A 295 8.96 23.60 -10.98
CA TYR A 295 7.76 24.43 -11.04
C TYR A 295 7.08 24.41 -12.41
N VAL A 296 5.75 24.39 -12.40
CA VAL A 296 4.92 24.52 -13.59
C VAL A 296 3.77 25.48 -13.32
N GLU A 297 3.55 26.42 -14.23
CA GLU A 297 2.40 27.33 -14.15
C GLU A 297 1.19 26.78 -14.91
N LEU A 298 0.03 26.78 -14.25
CA LEU A 298 -1.26 26.46 -14.83
C LEU A 298 -1.86 27.65 -15.57
N PRO A 299 -2.70 27.42 -16.60
CA PRO A 299 -3.36 28.51 -17.32
C PRO A 299 -4.33 29.29 -16.42
N PHE A 300 -4.99 28.61 -15.48
CA PHE A 300 -5.99 29.16 -14.55
C PHE A 300 -5.72 28.68 -13.12
N ARG A 301 -6.41 29.25 -12.11
CA ARG A 301 -6.23 28.82 -10.71
C ARG A 301 -6.68 27.37 -10.52
N ARG A 302 -5.95 26.64 -9.69
CA ARG A 302 -6.27 25.25 -9.31
C ARG A 302 -7.53 25.22 -8.45
N ILE A 303 -8.47 24.34 -8.79
CA ILE A 303 -9.56 23.91 -7.90
C ILE A 303 -9.07 22.76 -7.02
N ASP A 304 -8.65 21.67 -7.67
CA ASP A 304 -8.25 20.44 -6.99
C ASP A 304 -7.21 19.66 -7.80
N PHE A 305 -6.54 18.71 -7.16
CA PHE A 305 -5.61 17.79 -7.81
C PHE A 305 -5.60 16.41 -7.14
N THR A 306 -5.20 15.37 -7.88
CA THR A 306 -5.02 14.02 -7.35
C THR A 306 -3.88 13.31 -8.09
N LEU A 307 -3.26 12.31 -7.46
CA LEU A 307 -2.22 11.47 -8.05
C LEU A 307 -2.83 10.18 -8.57
N ASP A 308 -2.29 9.62 -9.65
CA ASP A 308 -2.67 8.28 -10.11
C ASP A 308 -1.89 7.21 -9.32
N PRO A 309 -2.54 6.44 -8.44
CA PRO A 309 -1.86 5.40 -7.67
C PRO A 309 -1.40 4.23 -8.56
N ALA A 310 -2.09 3.94 -9.66
CA ALA A 310 -1.74 2.87 -10.58
C ALA A 310 -0.61 3.27 -11.55
N ASN A 311 -0.44 4.57 -11.80
CA ASN A 311 0.67 5.09 -12.59
C ASN A 311 1.25 6.35 -11.96
N ALA A 312 2.20 6.15 -11.04
CA ALA A 312 2.86 7.19 -10.27
C ALA A 312 3.57 8.29 -11.10
N ARG A 313 3.67 8.15 -12.42
CA ARG A 313 4.13 9.22 -13.31
C ARG A 313 3.12 10.37 -13.40
N PHE A 314 1.82 10.08 -13.29
CA PHE A 314 0.77 11.02 -13.64
C PHE A 314 0.00 11.55 -12.43
N ALA A 315 -0.44 12.80 -12.58
CA ALA A 315 -1.39 13.46 -11.72
C ALA A 315 -2.48 14.13 -12.56
N TYR A 316 -3.62 14.42 -11.95
CA TYR A 316 -4.75 15.08 -12.59
C TYR A 316 -5.08 16.36 -11.83
N VAL A 317 -5.20 17.47 -12.56
CA VAL A 317 -5.36 18.81 -11.97
C VAL A 317 -6.52 19.51 -12.64
N LEU A 318 -7.51 19.91 -11.85
CA LEU A 318 -8.67 20.67 -12.33
C LEU A 318 -8.45 22.16 -12.08
N THR A 319 -8.67 22.97 -13.12
CA THR A 319 -8.61 24.43 -13.03
C THR A 319 -9.98 25.10 -13.10
N GLU A 320 -10.05 26.34 -12.63
CA GLU A 320 -11.31 27.11 -12.46
C GLU A 320 -12.10 27.37 -13.75
N ASP A 321 -11.50 27.19 -14.92
CA ASP A 321 -12.16 27.26 -16.22
C ASP A 321 -12.91 25.96 -16.60
N GLY A 322 -12.86 24.94 -15.73
CA GLY A 322 -13.52 23.65 -15.92
C GLY A 322 -12.69 22.64 -16.72
N THR A 323 -11.38 22.89 -16.88
CA THR A 323 -10.46 22.03 -17.63
C THR A 323 -9.70 21.09 -16.69
N LEU A 324 -9.75 19.79 -17.00
CA LEU A 324 -8.93 18.77 -16.35
C LEU A 324 -7.63 18.61 -17.15
N HIS A 325 -6.50 18.64 -16.46
CA HIS A 325 -5.17 18.49 -17.02
C HIS A 325 -4.54 17.18 -16.55
N ARG A 326 -4.01 16.37 -17.47
CA ARG A 326 -3.07 15.29 -17.12
C ARG A 326 -1.68 15.89 -17.02
N PHE A 327 -1.10 15.79 -15.84
CA PHE A 327 0.20 16.32 -15.49
C PHE A 327 1.22 15.17 -15.36
N ASP A 328 2.33 15.28 -16.07
CA ASP A 328 3.45 14.35 -15.99
C ASP A 328 4.46 14.87 -14.96
N MET A 329 4.60 14.15 -13.85
CA MET A 329 5.49 14.54 -12.76
C MET A 329 6.96 14.29 -13.08
N LEU A 330 7.29 13.32 -13.94
CA LEU A 330 8.67 13.06 -14.36
C LEU A 330 9.17 14.16 -15.28
N GLU A 331 8.34 14.62 -16.20
CA GLU A 331 8.71 15.69 -17.12
C GLU A 331 8.36 17.10 -16.59
N ALA A 332 7.63 17.17 -15.48
CA ALA A 332 7.06 18.40 -14.92
C ALA A 332 6.37 19.23 -16.01
N LYS A 333 5.34 18.64 -16.64
CA LYS A 333 4.58 19.32 -17.70
C LYS A 333 3.14 18.80 -17.82
N VAL A 334 2.25 19.66 -18.31
CA VAL A 334 0.91 19.23 -18.75
C VAL A 334 1.04 18.50 -20.09
N THR A 335 0.49 17.28 -20.18
CA THR A 335 0.59 16.43 -21.38
C THR A 335 -0.72 16.30 -22.14
N ALA A 336 -1.86 16.45 -21.45
CA ALA A 336 -3.19 16.44 -22.06
C ALA A 336 -4.13 17.36 -21.27
N SER A 337 -5.18 17.85 -21.93
CA SER A 337 -6.18 18.70 -21.28
C SER A 337 -7.53 18.55 -21.97
N ALA A 338 -8.60 18.48 -21.20
CA ALA A 338 -9.97 18.44 -21.70
C ALA A 338 -10.90 19.24 -20.79
N ARG A 339 -11.86 19.96 -21.38
CA ARG A 339 -12.92 20.59 -20.60
C ARG A 339 -13.92 19.54 -20.14
N VAL A 340 -14.13 19.45 -18.83
CA VAL A 340 -14.96 18.41 -18.19
C VAL A 340 -16.13 18.98 -17.40
N THR A 341 -16.14 20.28 -17.12
CA THR A 341 -17.28 20.95 -16.46
C THR A 341 -17.36 22.42 -16.90
N GLU A 342 -18.41 23.11 -16.46
CA GLU A 342 -18.50 24.56 -16.55
C GLU A 342 -17.47 25.23 -15.62
N PRO A 343 -17.14 26.51 -15.83
CA PRO A 343 -16.24 27.23 -14.92
C PRO A 343 -16.74 27.32 -13.47
N TYR A 344 -15.80 27.20 -12.54
CA TYR A 344 -15.96 27.41 -11.11
C TYR A 344 -14.88 28.39 -10.62
N SER A 345 -15.20 29.69 -10.62
CA SER A 345 -14.24 30.71 -10.18
C SER A 345 -13.70 30.42 -8.78
N MET A 346 -12.40 30.60 -8.60
CA MET A 346 -11.75 30.55 -7.29
C MET A 346 -11.87 31.86 -6.50
N ASP A 347 -12.53 32.88 -7.04
CA ASP A 347 -12.98 34.03 -6.24
C ASP A 347 -14.09 33.61 -5.27
N GLY A 348 -14.18 34.31 -4.14
CA GLY A 348 -15.13 33.99 -3.07
C GLY A 348 -14.48 33.26 -1.91
N HIS A 349 -15.26 32.47 -1.18
CA HIS A 349 -14.77 31.71 -0.04
C HIS A 349 -14.14 30.39 -0.51
N TRP A 350 -13.07 29.95 0.15
CA TRP A 350 -12.35 28.72 -0.22
C TRP A 350 -13.23 27.47 -0.08
N SER A 351 -14.23 27.52 0.80
CA SER A 351 -15.18 26.43 1.03
C SER A 351 -16.46 26.52 0.18
N ASP A 352 -16.58 27.45 -0.77
CA ASP A 352 -17.71 27.45 -1.72
C ASP A 352 -17.74 26.13 -2.53
N PRO A 353 -18.92 25.63 -2.96
CA PRO A 353 -19.06 24.33 -3.59
C PRO A 353 -18.35 24.31 -4.95
N ARG A 354 -17.24 23.58 -5.02
CA ARG A 354 -16.44 23.37 -6.22
C ARG A 354 -16.10 21.88 -6.37
N PRO A 355 -15.89 21.38 -7.59
CA PRO A 355 -15.52 19.99 -7.83
C PRO A 355 -14.34 19.50 -6.97
N ARG A 356 -14.33 18.20 -6.69
CA ARG A 356 -13.22 17.46 -6.08
C ARG A 356 -12.91 16.23 -6.92
N LEU A 357 -11.64 15.84 -6.93
CA LEU A 357 -11.13 14.73 -7.73
C LEU A 357 -10.76 13.54 -6.84
N ALA A 358 -11.03 12.34 -7.33
CA ALA A 358 -10.43 11.10 -6.83
C ALA A 358 -10.14 10.14 -8.00
N MET A 359 -9.28 9.16 -7.76
CA MET A 359 -8.95 8.13 -8.74
C MET A 359 -9.73 6.84 -8.44
N ALA A 360 -10.19 6.17 -9.48
CA ALA A 360 -10.81 4.85 -9.42
C ALA A 360 -10.30 4.01 -10.61
N GLY A 361 -9.16 3.33 -10.43
CA GLY A 361 -8.53 2.53 -11.46
C GLY A 361 -8.14 3.36 -12.70
N ASP A 362 -8.84 3.12 -13.80
CA ASP A 362 -8.63 3.82 -15.08
C ASP A 362 -9.48 5.09 -15.25
N GLU A 363 -10.16 5.52 -14.19
CA GLU A 363 -11.04 6.68 -14.19
C GLU A 363 -10.59 7.75 -13.21
N VAL A 364 -10.72 9.01 -13.63
CA VAL A 364 -10.82 10.16 -12.73
C VAL A 364 -12.29 10.36 -12.43
N VAL A 365 -12.68 10.23 -11.16
CA VAL A 365 -14.03 10.54 -10.70
C VAL A 365 -14.05 11.96 -10.12
N MET A 366 -15.04 12.74 -10.52
CA MET A 366 -15.12 14.16 -10.18
C MET A 366 -16.52 14.54 -9.72
N SER A 367 -16.65 15.09 -8.51
CA SER A 367 -17.92 15.68 -8.10
C SER A 367 -18.23 16.96 -8.90
N ASP A 368 -19.50 17.19 -9.27
CA ASP A 368 -19.95 18.41 -9.92
C ASP A 368 -21.13 19.01 -9.13
N PRO A 369 -20.87 19.85 -8.12
CA PRO A 369 -21.91 20.33 -7.20
C PRO A 369 -23.06 21.06 -7.88
N LYS A 370 -22.79 21.90 -8.89
CA LYS A 370 -23.84 22.65 -9.62
C LYS A 370 -24.71 21.74 -10.47
N ALA A 371 -24.15 20.62 -10.95
CA ALA A 371 -24.87 19.68 -11.80
C ALA A 371 -25.56 18.54 -11.02
N GLY A 372 -25.30 18.39 -9.71
CA GLY A 372 -25.91 17.35 -8.89
C GLY A 372 -25.48 15.93 -9.31
N LEU A 373 -24.21 15.76 -9.68
CA LEU A 373 -23.69 14.49 -10.19
C LEU A 373 -22.20 14.30 -9.89
N VAL A 374 -21.74 13.06 -10.08
CA VAL A 374 -20.33 12.70 -10.22
C VAL A 374 -20.05 12.36 -11.68
N ARG A 375 -19.00 12.92 -12.26
CA ARG A 375 -18.51 12.63 -13.61
C ARG A 375 -17.46 11.53 -13.57
N ARG A 376 -17.50 10.66 -14.57
CA ARG A 376 -16.53 9.59 -14.82
C ARG A 376 -15.73 9.93 -16.06
N ILE A 377 -14.42 10.11 -15.90
CA ILE A 377 -13.54 10.59 -16.97
C ILE A 377 -12.44 9.55 -17.18
N ALA A 378 -12.32 9.00 -18.39
CA ALA A 378 -11.27 8.05 -18.72
C ALA A 378 -9.90 8.72 -18.61
N LYS A 379 -8.98 8.12 -17.84
CA LYS A 379 -7.67 8.71 -17.58
C LYS A 379 -6.72 8.65 -18.78
N ALA A 380 -7.01 7.75 -19.74
CA ALA A 380 -6.24 7.51 -20.96
C ALA A 380 -6.27 8.71 -21.93
N ASP A 381 -7.44 9.32 -22.14
CA ASP A 381 -7.65 10.39 -23.12
C ASP A 381 -8.48 11.58 -22.60
N LEU A 382 -8.87 11.56 -21.32
CA LEU A 382 -9.67 12.58 -20.64
C LEU A 382 -11.10 12.72 -21.19
N THR A 383 -11.63 11.68 -21.83
CA THR A 383 -13.02 11.67 -22.30
C THR A 383 -13.99 11.38 -21.15
N GLU A 384 -15.13 12.08 -21.13
CA GLU A 384 -16.22 11.73 -20.22
C GLU A 384 -16.89 10.43 -20.71
N ILE A 385 -16.86 9.40 -19.86
CA ILE A 385 -17.40 8.07 -20.17
C ILE A 385 -18.73 7.79 -19.47
N GLY A 386 -19.14 8.67 -18.55
CA GLY A 386 -20.44 8.59 -17.90
C GLY A 386 -20.61 9.58 -16.77
N THR A 387 -21.82 9.61 -16.20
CA THR A 387 -22.14 10.38 -15.00
C THR A 387 -23.02 9.56 -14.07
N VAL A 388 -22.97 9.87 -12.78
CA VAL A 388 -23.81 9.30 -11.73
C VAL A 388 -24.53 10.43 -11.02
N ALA A 389 -25.86 10.46 -11.11
CA ALA A 389 -26.66 11.45 -10.38
C ALA A 389 -26.58 11.20 -8.86
N VAL A 390 -26.32 12.28 -8.12
CA VAL A 390 -26.24 12.30 -6.65
C VAL A 390 -27.03 13.51 -6.16
N ASP A 391 -28.01 13.27 -5.29
CA ASP A 391 -28.89 14.31 -4.77
C ASP A 391 -28.11 15.41 -4.02
N GLY A 392 -28.61 16.65 -4.11
CA GLY A 392 -28.02 17.81 -3.44
C GLY A 392 -26.85 18.43 -4.21
N MET A 393 -25.80 18.81 -3.47
CA MET A 393 -24.58 19.43 -3.97
C MET A 393 -23.37 18.53 -3.66
N PRO A 394 -23.12 17.48 -4.47
CA PRO A 394 -22.01 16.56 -4.25
C PRO A 394 -20.68 17.31 -4.22
N PHE A 395 -19.91 17.20 -3.14
CA PHE A 395 -18.74 18.05 -2.90
C PHE A 395 -17.47 17.25 -2.60
N ASN A 396 -17.18 16.91 -1.34
CA ASN A 396 -15.98 16.13 -1.01
C ASN A 396 -16.19 14.67 -1.44
N ILE A 397 -15.19 14.09 -2.09
CA ILE A 397 -15.26 12.75 -2.66
C ILE A 397 -14.08 11.91 -2.15
N ALA A 398 -14.36 10.65 -1.87
CA ALA A 398 -13.37 9.63 -1.54
C ALA A 398 -13.70 8.35 -2.33
N VAL A 399 -12.68 7.60 -2.71
CA VAL A 399 -12.81 6.32 -3.41
C VAL A 399 -12.03 5.27 -2.64
N VAL A 400 -12.61 4.08 -2.57
CA VAL A 400 -12.00 2.89 -1.97
C VAL A 400 -12.25 1.68 -2.86
N GLY A 401 -11.55 0.59 -2.58
CA GLY A 401 -11.58 -0.63 -3.36
C GLY A 401 -10.49 -0.66 -4.44
N GLY A 402 -10.59 -1.66 -5.31
CA GLY A 402 -9.53 -2.04 -6.23
C GLY A 402 -9.88 -3.34 -6.93
N SER A 403 -8.85 -4.07 -7.33
CA SER A 403 -8.95 -5.38 -7.96
C SER A 403 -8.39 -6.43 -7.01
N GLY A 404 -9.07 -7.58 -6.93
CA GLY A 404 -8.61 -8.72 -6.16
C GLY A 404 -9.44 -9.97 -6.45
N VAL A 405 -9.06 -11.07 -5.82
CA VAL A 405 -9.73 -12.37 -5.98
C VAL A 405 -10.76 -12.54 -4.86
N VAL A 406 -11.96 -13.03 -5.19
CA VAL A 406 -12.94 -13.42 -4.17
C VAL A 406 -12.73 -14.89 -3.86
N HIS A 407 -12.23 -15.19 -2.66
CA HIS A 407 -12.30 -16.55 -2.11
C HIS A 407 -13.64 -16.72 -1.41
N ASP A 408 -14.49 -17.59 -1.93
CA ASP A 408 -15.58 -18.16 -1.14
C ASP A 408 -14.93 -18.99 -0.03
N HIS A 409 -14.76 -18.40 1.16
CA HIS A 409 -14.72 -19.20 2.38
C HIS A 409 -16.13 -19.76 2.56
N ALA A 410 -16.44 -20.85 1.85
CA ALA A 410 -17.51 -21.72 2.24
C ALA A 410 -17.18 -22.18 3.66
N ASP A 411 -17.86 -21.60 4.65
CA ASP A 411 -18.00 -22.17 5.98
C ASP A 411 -18.39 -23.63 5.79
N HIS A 412 -17.42 -24.53 5.92
CA HIS A 412 -17.69 -25.94 6.05
C HIS A 412 -18.29 -26.14 7.45
N ASP A 413 -19.59 -25.90 7.54
CA ASP A 413 -20.44 -26.48 8.56
C ASP A 413 -20.11 -27.97 8.65
N HIS A 414 -19.56 -28.37 9.80
CA HIS A 414 -19.35 -29.77 10.16
C HIS A 414 -20.72 -30.47 10.26
N ALA A 415 -21.22 -30.97 9.14
CA ALA A 415 -22.28 -31.95 9.09
C ALA A 415 -21.65 -33.35 9.01
N ASP A 416 -21.78 -34.08 10.12
CA ASP A 416 -21.48 -35.51 10.25
C ASP A 416 -21.95 -36.31 9.02
N HIS A 417 -20.99 -36.85 8.27
CA HIS A 417 -21.23 -37.95 7.35
C HIS A 417 -20.15 -39.03 7.51
N ASP A 418 -20.54 -40.09 8.23
CA ASP A 418 -19.87 -41.38 8.26
C ASP A 418 -19.68 -41.92 6.83
N HIS A 419 -18.43 -41.90 6.34
CA HIS A 419 -17.99 -42.84 5.31
C HIS A 419 -16.60 -43.40 5.61
N ALA A 420 -16.59 -44.73 5.66
CA ALA A 420 -15.44 -45.55 5.93
C ALA A 420 -14.42 -45.52 4.79
N GLY A 421 -13.17 -45.24 5.17
CA GLY A 421 -11.97 -45.86 4.64
C GLY A 421 -11.54 -45.43 3.24
N HIS A 422 -10.74 -44.37 3.16
CA HIS A 422 -9.56 -44.27 2.29
C HIS A 422 -8.60 -43.24 2.91
N ASP A 423 -7.49 -43.71 3.47
CA ASP A 423 -6.41 -42.89 4.01
C ASP A 423 -5.64 -42.21 2.86
N HIS A 424 -6.02 -40.97 2.56
CA HIS A 424 -5.10 -39.99 2.03
C HIS A 424 -5.07 -38.86 3.05
N ALA A 425 -3.95 -38.77 3.77
CA ALA A 425 -3.69 -37.66 4.69
C ALA A 425 -3.62 -36.37 3.86
N GLY A 426 -4.74 -35.65 3.78
CA GLY A 426 -4.76 -34.27 3.31
C GLY A 426 -3.94 -33.45 4.29
N HIS A 427 -2.80 -32.95 3.84
CA HIS A 427 -2.06 -31.92 4.54
C HIS A 427 -2.93 -30.67 4.53
N ALA A 428 -3.67 -30.43 5.61
CA ALA A 428 -4.30 -29.15 5.84
C ALA A 428 -3.17 -28.14 6.09
N HIS A 429 -2.84 -27.34 5.08
CA HIS A 429 -1.86 -26.27 5.18
C HIS A 429 -2.41 -25.16 6.07
N SER A 430 -1.86 -25.06 7.28
CA SER A 430 -2.07 -23.91 8.15
C SER A 430 -0.85 -23.01 8.00
N HIS A 431 -0.98 -21.94 7.22
CA HIS A 431 0.08 -20.93 7.00
C HIS A 431 0.39 -20.07 8.24
N GLY A 432 -0.10 -20.44 9.43
CA GLY A 432 -0.01 -19.63 10.64
C GLY A 432 -0.87 -18.36 10.54
N ASP A 433 -0.51 -17.33 11.31
CA ASP A 433 -1.12 -16.00 11.15
C ASP A 433 -0.77 -15.44 9.76
N PRO A 434 -1.77 -15.16 8.89
CA PRO A 434 -1.52 -14.66 7.54
C PRO A 434 -0.67 -13.38 7.50
N ARG A 435 -0.74 -12.51 8.52
CA ARG A 435 0.11 -11.31 8.61
C ARG A 435 1.57 -11.69 8.77
N ILE A 436 1.86 -12.62 9.69
CA ILE A 436 3.21 -13.12 9.96
C ILE A 436 3.77 -13.77 8.70
N TYR A 437 2.96 -14.59 8.05
CA TYR A 437 3.33 -15.29 6.82
C TYR A 437 3.72 -14.32 5.69
N GLN A 438 3.03 -13.18 5.59
CA GLN A 438 3.33 -12.09 4.64
C GLN A 438 4.50 -11.19 5.06
N GLY A 439 5.08 -11.40 6.23
CA GLY A 439 6.18 -10.59 6.75
C GLY A 439 5.76 -9.34 7.52
N TYR A 440 4.52 -9.28 8.02
CA TYR A 440 4.00 -8.20 8.86
C TYR A 440 3.89 -8.66 10.32
N PHE A 441 4.93 -8.37 11.09
CA PHE A 441 5.02 -8.72 12.50
C PHE A 441 5.90 -7.70 13.25
N GLU A 442 5.66 -7.57 14.55
CA GLU A 442 6.45 -6.79 15.50
C GLU A 442 7.65 -7.60 16.04
N ASP A 443 8.71 -6.92 16.46
CA ASP A 443 9.93 -7.56 16.98
C ASP A 443 9.67 -8.44 18.21
N ALA A 444 8.64 -8.06 18.99
CA ALA A 444 8.20 -8.76 20.18
C ALA A 444 7.45 -10.06 19.87
N GLU A 445 6.89 -10.21 18.67
CA GLU A 445 6.20 -11.44 18.22
C GLU A 445 7.20 -12.52 17.79
N VAL A 446 8.43 -12.14 17.45
CA VAL A 446 9.45 -13.07 17.00
C VAL A 446 10.10 -13.78 18.19
N ALA A 447 10.19 -15.10 18.13
CA ALA A 447 10.83 -15.93 19.14
C ALA A 447 11.95 -16.79 18.54
N ASP A 448 12.94 -17.14 19.35
CA ASP A 448 14.05 -17.99 18.93
C ASP A 448 13.55 -19.37 18.50
N ARG A 449 14.07 -19.87 17.37
CA ARG A 449 13.68 -21.18 16.81
C ARG A 449 14.83 -22.18 16.91
N PRO A 450 14.62 -23.36 17.53
CA PRO A 450 15.65 -24.39 17.62
C PRO A 450 15.88 -25.08 16.26
N LEU A 451 17.06 -25.67 16.05
CA LEU A 451 17.37 -26.42 14.82
C LEU A 451 16.38 -27.58 14.57
N SER A 452 15.78 -28.11 15.65
CA SER A 452 14.76 -29.15 15.57
C SER A 452 13.52 -28.75 14.76
N ASP A 453 13.24 -27.45 14.61
CA ASP A 453 12.13 -26.95 13.77
C ASP A 453 12.36 -27.25 12.28
N TYR A 454 13.62 -27.39 11.87
CA TYR A 454 14.06 -27.71 10.52
C TYR A 454 14.46 -29.18 10.36
N ALA A 455 14.35 -30.00 11.42
CA ALA A 455 14.74 -31.41 11.37
C ALA A 455 13.89 -32.17 10.33
N GLY A 456 14.57 -32.87 9.43
CA GLY A 456 13.96 -33.52 8.27
C GLY A 456 14.97 -33.87 7.18
N ASP A 457 14.45 -34.40 6.08
CA ASP A 457 15.19 -34.73 4.86
C ASP A 457 14.66 -33.87 3.72
N TRP A 458 15.51 -33.10 3.07
CA TRP A 458 15.11 -31.97 2.23
C TRP A 458 15.77 -32.02 0.85
N GLN A 459 14.99 -31.76 -0.20
CA GLN A 459 15.44 -31.74 -1.59
C GLN A 459 15.39 -30.31 -2.15
N SER A 460 16.38 -29.93 -2.96
CA SER A 460 16.38 -28.66 -3.68
C SER A 460 15.35 -28.67 -4.80
N VAL A 461 14.64 -27.55 -4.99
CA VAL A 461 13.74 -27.37 -6.14
C VAL A 461 14.46 -26.91 -7.42
N TYR A 462 15.76 -26.61 -7.35
CA TYR A 462 16.52 -26.11 -8.50
C TYR A 462 16.52 -27.05 -9.71
N PRO A 463 16.68 -28.40 -9.56
CA PRO A 463 16.58 -29.31 -10.69
C PRO A 463 15.21 -29.25 -11.41
N TYR A 464 14.11 -29.11 -10.66
CA TYR A 464 12.75 -28.99 -11.21
C TYR A 464 12.52 -27.67 -11.96
N LEU A 465 13.24 -26.60 -11.57
CA LEU A 465 13.26 -25.36 -12.36
C LEU A 465 14.01 -25.58 -13.69
N GLN A 466 15.14 -26.29 -13.64
CA GLN A 466 16.02 -26.48 -14.80
C GLN A 466 15.40 -27.35 -15.89
N ASP A 467 14.67 -28.41 -15.51
CA ASP A 467 14.04 -29.34 -16.45
C ASP A 467 12.65 -28.91 -16.94
N GLY A 468 12.12 -27.81 -16.39
CA GLY A 468 10.84 -27.21 -16.77
C GLY A 468 9.64 -27.75 -15.98
N THR A 469 9.85 -28.64 -15.01
CA THR A 469 8.78 -29.14 -14.13
C THR A 469 8.01 -28.02 -13.44
N LEU A 470 8.70 -26.94 -13.03
CA LEU A 470 8.08 -25.78 -12.39
C LEU A 470 7.48 -24.75 -13.37
N ASP A 471 7.53 -24.99 -14.69
CA ASP A 471 6.99 -24.04 -15.68
C ASP A 471 5.50 -23.67 -15.45
N PRO A 472 4.61 -24.58 -14.98
CA PRO A 472 3.25 -24.20 -14.60
C PRO A 472 3.18 -23.13 -13.50
N VAL A 473 4.11 -23.14 -12.55
CA VAL A 473 4.18 -22.14 -11.46
C VAL A 473 4.48 -20.75 -12.05
N TRP A 474 5.41 -20.66 -13.00
CA TRP A 474 5.75 -19.38 -13.64
C TRP A 474 4.64 -18.88 -14.56
N ALA A 475 3.94 -19.80 -15.23
CA ALA A 475 2.77 -19.46 -16.03
C ALA A 475 1.67 -18.88 -15.14
N HIS A 476 1.35 -19.55 -14.04
CA HIS A 476 0.39 -19.08 -13.05
C HIS A 476 0.78 -17.71 -12.47
N LYS A 477 2.03 -17.54 -12.03
CA LYS A 477 2.51 -16.24 -11.53
C LYS A 477 2.49 -15.12 -12.59
N ALA A 478 2.59 -15.46 -13.88
CA ALA A 478 2.51 -14.49 -14.96
C ALA A 478 1.08 -14.06 -15.31
N GLU A 479 0.05 -14.82 -14.91
CA GLU A 479 -1.36 -14.49 -15.17
C GLU A 479 -1.81 -13.28 -14.33
N GLY A 480 -1.38 -13.19 -13.07
CA GLY A 480 -1.64 -12.05 -12.17
C GLY A 480 -0.44 -11.11 -11.95
N GLY A 481 0.73 -11.46 -12.50
CA GLY A 481 2.01 -10.81 -12.19
C GLY A 481 2.42 -9.63 -13.06
N SER A 482 3.47 -8.93 -12.64
CA SER A 482 4.05 -7.79 -13.38
C SER A 482 5.08 -8.20 -14.45
N MET A 483 5.39 -9.49 -14.53
CA MET A 483 6.41 -10.06 -15.41
C MET A 483 5.86 -11.22 -16.23
N SER A 484 6.45 -11.48 -17.39
CA SER A 484 6.16 -12.69 -18.16
C SER A 484 6.66 -13.95 -17.42
N ALA A 485 6.08 -15.11 -17.72
CA ALA A 485 6.53 -16.40 -17.17
C ALA A 485 8.04 -16.62 -17.36
N ASP A 486 8.58 -16.26 -18.53
CA ASP A 486 10.02 -16.32 -18.82
C ASP A 486 10.87 -15.42 -17.89
N ALA A 487 10.32 -14.29 -17.48
CA ALA A 487 11.00 -13.33 -16.61
C ALA A 487 10.94 -13.79 -15.14
N TYR A 488 9.80 -14.32 -14.69
CA TYR A 488 9.70 -15.01 -13.39
C TYR A 488 10.68 -16.20 -13.33
N ARG A 489 10.67 -17.06 -14.35
CA ARG A 489 11.59 -18.19 -14.44
C ARG A 489 13.06 -17.75 -14.35
N ALA A 490 13.45 -16.65 -15.01
CA ALA A 490 14.82 -16.13 -14.96
C ALA A 490 15.23 -15.57 -13.58
N GLU A 491 14.30 -14.89 -12.89
CA GLU A 491 14.53 -14.41 -11.52
C GLU A 491 14.73 -15.60 -10.56
N TYR A 492 13.82 -16.57 -10.61
CA TYR A 492 13.86 -17.76 -9.77
C TYR A 492 15.02 -18.69 -10.13
N GLU A 493 15.50 -18.69 -11.38
CA GLU A 493 16.72 -19.41 -11.75
C GLU A 493 17.95 -18.86 -11.02
N THR A 494 17.99 -17.55 -10.75
CA THR A 494 19.06 -16.94 -9.95
C THR A 494 18.85 -17.26 -8.46
N GLY A 495 17.62 -17.12 -8.00
CA GLY A 495 17.23 -17.38 -6.63
C GLY A 495 17.52 -18.80 -6.16
N TYR A 496 17.00 -19.80 -6.87
CA TYR A 496 17.07 -21.20 -6.44
C TYR A 496 18.42 -21.86 -6.71
N ARG A 497 19.32 -21.21 -7.46
CA ARG A 497 20.60 -21.80 -7.88
C ARG A 497 21.39 -22.31 -6.68
N THR A 498 21.68 -23.61 -6.69
CA THR A 498 22.51 -24.28 -5.69
C THR A 498 23.24 -25.47 -6.31
N ASP A 499 24.38 -25.83 -5.73
CA ASP A 499 25.10 -27.08 -6.02
C ASP A 499 24.86 -28.16 -4.95
N VAL A 500 24.02 -27.86 -3.95
CA VAL A 500 23.56 -28.78 -2.90
C VAL A 500 22.17 -29.28 -3.29
N GLU A 501 22.07 -30.53 -3.72
CA GLU A 501 20.77 -31.09 -4.12
C GLU A 501 19.91 -31.56 -2.94
N ARG A 502 20.52 -31.87 -1.80
CA ARG A 502 19.82 -32.43 -0.64
C ARG A 502 20.46 -31.99 0.67
N VAL A 503 19.64 -31.83 1.70
CA VAL A 503 20.08 -31.51 3.07
C VAL A 503 19.35 -32.42 4.06
N THR A 504 20.08 -33.06 4.98
CA THR A 504 19.48 -33.81 6.10
C THR A 504 19.81 -33.14 7.42
N ILE A 505 18.81 -32.98 8.29
CA ILE A 505 18.93 -32.32 9.60
C ILE A 505 18.44 -33.29 10.67
N GLU A 506 19.36 -33.79 11.49
CA GLU A 506 19.10 -34.76 12.55
C GLU A 506 19.78 -34.31 13.85
N GLY A 507 19.00 -34.00 14.88
CA GLY A 507 19.53 -33.48 16.14
C GLY A 507 20.23 -32.13 15.94
N ASP A 508 21.52 -32.07 16.26
CA ASP A 508 22.39 -30.91 16.04
C ASP A 508 23.19 -31.00 14.73
N THR A 509 23.02 -32.06 13.95
CA THR A 509 23.82 -32.34 12.76
C THR A 509 23.08 -31.93 11.49
N VAL A 510 23.75 -31.14 10.64
CA VAL A 510 23.28 -30.79 9.29
C VAL A 510 24.26 -31.36 8.28
N THR A 511 23.76 -32.14 7.31
CA THR A 511 24.57 -32.74 6.24
C THR A 511 24.09 -32.25 4.88
N PHE A 512 25.02 -31.72 4.10
CA PHE A 512 24.83 -31.25 2.73
C PHE A 512 25.28 -32.33 1.76
N TYR A 513 24.50 -32.60 0.73
CA TYR A 513 24.87 -33.52 -0.34
C TYR A 513 25.12 -32.73 -1.61
N ARG A 514 26.29 -32.92 -2.20
CA ARG A 514 26.66 -32.41 -3.53
C ARG A 514 27.02 -33.58 -4.43
N ASN A 515 26.29 -33.80 -5.50
CA ASN A 515 26.43 -34.97 -6.37
C ASN A 515 26.42 -36.30 -5.59
N GLY A 516 25.64 -36.37 -4.51
CA GLY A 516 25.54 -37.52 -3.61
C GLY A 516 26.67 -37.64 -2.57
N GLU A 517 27.67 -36.77 -2.60
CA GLU A 517 28.75 -36.77 -1.61
C GLU A 517 28.36 -35.95 -0.37
N PRO A 518 28.34 -36.56 0.84
CA PRO A 518 27.95 -35.87 2.06
C PRO A 518 29.07 -35.01 2.63
N THR A 519 28.73 -33.84 3.16
CA THR A 519 29.59 -33.01 4.01
C THR A 519 28.76 -32.50 5.18
N GLY A 520 29.17 -32.78 6.42
CA GLY A 520 28.34 -32.53 7.61
C GLY A 520 29.01 -31.73 8.72
N GLY A 521 28.21 -31.02 9.50
CA GLY A 521 28.63 -30.26 10.68
C GLY A 521 27.63 -30.41 11.83
N THR A 522 28.10 -30.21 13.06
CA THR A 522 27.22 -29.96 14.21
C THR A 522 27.05 -28.47 14.40
N TYR A 523 25.84 -28.01 14.71
CA TYR A 523 25.49 -26.59 14.73
C TYR A 523 24.75 -26.21 16.01
N ALA A 524 25.03 -25.02 16.52
CA ALA A 524 24.34 -24.42 17.66
C ALA A 524 23.69 -23.10 17.25
N TYR A 525 22.57 -22.76 17.88
CA TYR A 525 21.85 -21.51 17.61
C TYR A 525 22.72 -20.29 17.97
N ASP A 526 22.84 -19.36 17.02
CA ASP A 526 23.67 -18.14 17.07
C ASP A 526 22.79 -16.86 16.97
N GLY A 527 21.51 -17.00 17.34
CA GLY A 527 20.56 -15.89 17.35
C GLY A 527 19.79 -15.72 16.05
N ARG A 528 19.09 -14.58 15.95
CA ARG A 528 18.23 -14.22 14.83
C ARG A 528 18.46 -12.78 14.41
N GLU A 529 18.20 -12.50 13.13
CA GLU A 529 18.21 -11.15 12.58
C GLU A 529 16.87 -10.90 11.89
N ILE A 530 16.26 -9.75 12.17
CA ILE A 530 15.04 -9.32 11.47
C ILE A 530 15.47 -8.38 10.34
N LEU A 531 15.12 -8.76 9.12
CA LEU A 531 15.40 -8.00 7.92
C LEU A 531 14.12 -7.29 7.46
N THR A 532 14.26 -6.04 7.06
CA THR A 532 13.19 -5.29 6.39
C THR A 532 13.53 -5.18 4.92
N TYR A 533 12.67 -5.73 4.06
CA TYR A 533 12.89 -5.73 2.61
C TYR A 533 12.41 -4.41 1.99
N LYS A 534 12.87 -4.12 0.78
CA LYS A 534 12.57 -2.86 0.07
C LYS A 534 11.07 -2.59 -0.14
N LYS A 535 10.25 -3.64 -0.15
CA LYS A 535 8.78 -3.55 -0.27
C LYS A 535 8.06 -3.33 1.08
N GLY A 536 8.80 -3.19 2.18
CA GLY A 536 8.25 -2.94 3.52
C GLY A 536 7.93 -4.20 4.32
N ASN A 537 7.74 -5.34 3.65
CA ASN A 537 7.61 -6.63 4.30
C ASN A 537 8.92 -7.06 4.98
N ARG A 538 8.81 -7.88 6.03
CA ARG A 538 9.92 -8.28 6.89
C ARG A 538 10.14 -9.79 6.83
N GLY A 539 11.35 -10.23 7.15
CA GLY A 539 11.68 -11.65 7.29
C GLY A 539 12.68 -11.87 8.41
N VAL A 540 12.76 -13.10 8.92
CA VAL A 540 13.68 -13.45 10.00
C VAL A 540 14.71 -14.45 9.49
N ARG A 541 15.99 -14.16 9.73
CA ARG A 541 17.10 -15.10 9.53
C ARG A 541 17.42 -15.75 10.85
N PHE A 542 17.17 -17.06 10.98
CA PHE A 542 17.58 -17.84 12.16
C PHE A 542 18.97 -18.42 11.91
N VAL A 543 19.95 -18.00 12.70
CA VAL A 543 21.37 -18.25 12.45
C VAL A 543 21.87 -19.39 13.32
N PHE A 544 22.69 -20.26 12.75
CA PHE A 544 23.36 -21.34 13.47
C PHE A 544 24.86 -21.35 13.14
N GLU A 545 25.71 -21.37 14.17
CA GLU A 545 27.16 -21.49 14.04
C GLU A 545 27.60 -22.95 14.23
N LYS A 546 28.51 -23.39 13.37
CA LYS A 546 29.13 -24.71 13.42
C LYS A 546 30.01 -24.86 14.65
N THR A 547 29.76 -25.91 15.42
CA THR A 547 30.51 -26.29 16.61
C THR A 547 31.46 -27.46 16.36
N GLY A 548 31.28 -28.22 15.28
CA GLY A 548 32.08 -29.41 14.96
C GLY A 548 31.73 -30.02 13.59
N GLY A 549 32.39 -31.13 13.24
CA GLY A 549 32.20 -31.87 11.98
C GLY A 549 33.28 -31.63 10.92
N ASP A 550 32.96 -31.92 9.66
CA ASP A 550 33.89 -31.94 8.52
C ASP A 550 34.45 -30.56 8.24
N ALA A 551 35.73 -30.42 7.92
CA ALA A 551 36.36 -29.11 7.71
C ALA A 551 35.66 -28.25 6.65
N ASP A 552 35.12 -28.90 5.61
CA ASP A 552 34.49 -28.26 4.45
C ASP A 552 33.01 -27.91 4.70
N ALA A 553 32.40 -28.32 5.82
CA ALA A 553 31.05 -27.90 6.16
C ALA A 553 30.99 -26.39 6.50
N PRO A 554 29.96 -25.65 6.05
CA PRO A 554 29.86 -24.20 6.25
C PRO A 554 29.94 -23.80 7.72
N ARG A 555 30.59 -22.67 8.03
CA ARG A 555 30.66 -22.17 9.42
C ARG A 555 29.32 -21.65 9.92
N PHE A 556 28.53 -20.99 9.07
CA PHE A 556 27.24 -20.42 9.43
C PHE A 556 26.15 -20.91 8.50
N LEU A 557 24.99 -21.19 9.08
CA LEU A 557 23.73 -21.45 8.38
C LEU A 557 22.72 -20.37 8.76
N GLN A 558 21.94 -19.91 7.80
CA GLN A 558 20.78 -19.05 8.06
C GLN A 558 19.55 -19.68 7.41
N PHE A 559 18.56 -20.00 8.23
CA PHE A 559 17.26 -20.44 7.77
C PHE A 559 16.32 -19.26 7.66
N SER A 560 15.49 -19.29 6.62
CA SER A 560 14.44 -18.31 6.38
C SER A 560 13.23 -19.02 5.82
N ASP A 561 12.12 -18.94 6.53
CA ASP A 561 10.81 -19.37 6.08
C ASP A 561 9.79 -18.31 6.57
N HIS A 562 8.51 -18.63 6.49
CA HIS A 562 7.43 -17.74 6.87
C HIS A 562 7.11 -17.76 8.39
N LYS A 563 7.86 -18.52 9.21
CA LYS A 563 7.57 -18.75 10.62
C LYS A 563 8.51 -17.93 11.51
N ILE A 564 7.94 -17.16 12.44
CA ILE A 564 8.71 -16.25 13.31
C ILE A 564 8.88 -16.75 14.75
N ALA A 565 8.28 -17.90 15.09
CA ALA A 565 8.31 -18.50 16.42
C ALA A 565 8.42 -20.04 16.30
N PRO A 566 8.72 -20.77 17.40
CA PRO A 566 8.91 -22.22 17.38
C PRO A 566 7.79 -22.99 16.70
N GLU A 567 8.09 -23.53 15.52
CA GLU A 567 7.14 -24.27 14.67
C GLU A 567 7.89 -25.06 13.61
N LYS A 568 7.39 -26.27 13.31
CA LYS A 568 7.94 -27.13 12.26
C LYS A 568 7.80 -26.47 10.90
N THR A 569 8.88 -26.40 10.13
CA THR A 569 8.86 -25.77 8.80
C THR A 569 8.24 -26.69 7.73
N ASP A 570 7.61 -26.09 6.73
CA ASP A 570 7.02 -26.83 5.58
C ASP A 570 8.03 -26.85 4.42
N HIS A 571 8.68 -25.70 4.17
CA HIS A 571 9.80 -25.52 3.27
C HIS A 571 10.65 -24.35 3.79
N PHE A 572 11.90 -24.20 3.33
CA PHE A 572 12.74 -23.07 3.71
C PHE A 572 13.71 -22.63 2.62
N HIS A 573 14.18 -21.40 2.74
CA HIS A 573 15.39 -20.92 2.10
C HIS A 573 16.58 -21.11 3.03
N LEU A 574 17.69 -21.64 2.50
CA LEU A 574 18.91 -21.89 3.26
C LEU A 574 20.07 -21.09 2.68
N TYR A 575 20.77 -20.37 3.55
CA TYR A 575 21.98 -19.63 3.23
C TYR A 575 23.11 -20.19 4.05
N TRP A 576 24.28 -20.40 3.43
CA TRP A 576 25.42 -21.00 4.12
C TRP A 576 26.74 -20.44 3.64
N GLY A 577 27.69 -20.32 4.56
CA GLY A 577 28.98 -19.72 4.27
C GLY A 577 29.89 -19.61 5.48
N ASN A 578 31.00 -18.91 5.33
CA ASN A 578 31.99 -18.74 6.39
C ASN A 578 31.99 -17.34 7.03
N ASP A 579 31.15 -16.44 6.53
CA ASP A 579 31.00 -15.07 7.00
C ASP A 579 29.52 -14.81 7.31
N ARG A 580 29.20 -14.65 8.60
CA ARG A 580 27.82 -14.42 9.07
C ARG A 580 27.22 -13.13 8.52
N ALA A 581 28.01 -12.06 8.46
CA ALA A 581 27.52 -10.74 8.06
C ALA A 581 27.26 -10.69 6.56
N ALA A 582 28.17 -11.26 5.75
CA ALA A 582 27.99 -11.31 4.30
C ALA A 582 26.73 -12.09 3.89
N LEU A 583 26.37 -13.15 4.62
CA LEU A 583 25.14 -13.90 4.36
C LEU A 583 23.85 -13.10 4.63
N LEU A 584 23.88 -12.11 5.53
CA LEU A 584 22.72 -11.24 5.78
C LEU A 584 22.51 -10.21 4.66
N GLU A 585 23.57 -9.86 3.93
CA GLU A 585 23.51 -8.98 2.77
C GLU A 585 23.02 -9.71 1.50
N GLU A 586 23.02 -11.05 1.50
CA GLU A 586 22.56 -11.87 0.39
C GLU A 586 21.02 -11.92 0.32
N VAL A 587 20.49 -11.31 -0.73
CA VAL A 587 19.05 -11.22 -1.03
C VAL A 587 18.73 -11.63 -2.47
N THR A 588 19.73 -12.08 -3.24
CA THR A 588 19.65 -12.39 -4.67
C THR A 588 19.81 -13.89 -5.00
N ASN A 589 20.33 -14.69 -4.08
CA ASN A 589 20.36 -16.14 -4.17
C ASN A 589 19.75 -16.73 -2.89
N TRP A 590 18.60 -17.38 -3.04
CA TRP A 590 17.80 -17.96 -1.97
C TRP A 590 17.46 -19.43 -2.29
N PRO A 591 18.43 -20.35 -2.15
CA PRO A 591 18.22 -21.78 -2.40
C PRO A 591 17.06 -22.31 -1.56
N THR A 592 16.06 -22.90 -2.23
CA THR A 592 14.82 -23.36 -1.60
C THR A 592 14.78 -24.87 -1.53
N TYR A 593 14.32 -25.38 -0.39
CA TYR A 593 14.24 -26.80 -0.12
C TYR A 593 12.86 -27.19 0.41
N TYR A 594 12.31 -28.26 -0.16
CA TYR A 594 11.06 -28.91 0.25
C TYR A 594 11.36 -30.31 0.82
N PRO A 595 10.45 -30.95 1.56
CA PRO A 595 10.66 -32.29 2.08
C PRO A 595 10.93 -33.29 0.94
N SER A 596 11.93 -34.16 1.12
CA SER A 596 12.31 -35.21 0.15
C SER A 596 11.21 -36.26 -0.05
N ALA A 597 10.17 -36.24 0.79
CA ALA A 597 9.00 -37.10 0.68
C ALA A 597 7.97 -36.61 -0.36
N LEU A 598 8.01 -35.32 -0.74
CA LEU A 598 7.13 -34.78 -1.77
C LEU A 598 7.66 -35.16 -3.16
N ASP A 599 6.77 -35.56 -4.05
CA ASP A 599 7.10 -35.68 -5.47
C ASP A 599 6.99 -34.33 -6.20
N ALA A 600 7.36 -34.33 -7.48
CA ALA A 600 7.36 -33.13 -8.32
C ALA A 600 5.97 -32.48 -8.44
N ASP A 601 4.91 -33.28 -8.59
CA ASP A 601 3.55 -32.77 -8.76
C ASP A 601 3.05 -32.14 -7.46
N GLN A 602 3.37 -32.75 -6.31
CA GLN A 602 3.06 -32.18 -4.99
C GLN A 602 3.82 -30.89 -4.71
N ILE A 603 5.09 -30.79 -5.13
CA ILE A 603 5.84 -29.53 -5.02
C ILE A 603 5.21 -28.45 -5.89
N VAL A 604 4.80 -28.78 -7.12
CA VAL A 604 4.10 -27.83 -8.00
C VAL A 604 2.77 -27.40 -7.38
N GLU A 605 1.99 -28.33 -6.83
CA GLU A 605 0.72 -28.05 -6.15
C GLU A 605 0.93 -27.10 -4.95
N GLU A 606 1.92 -27.39 -4.09
CA GLU A 606 2.26 -26.49 -2.98
C GLU A 606 2.74 -25.13 -3.48
N MET A 607 3.58 -25.08 -4.52
CA MET A 607 4.07 -23.82 -5.09
C MET A 607 2.99 -23.00 -5.80
N LEU A 608 1.92 -23.64 -6.27
CA LEU A 608 0.75 -22.97 -6.85
C LEU A 608 -0.21 -22.46 -5.76
N ALA A 609 -0.24 -23.13 -4.61
CA ALA A 609 -0.96 -22.65 -3.43
C ALA A 609 -0.23 -21.52 -2.67
N HIS A 610 1.05 -21.26 -3.01
CA HIS A 610 1.96 -20.30 -2.40
C HIS A 610 2.22 -19.04 -3.26
#